data_AF-A0A1R3FH57-F1
#
_entry.id   AF-A0A1R3FH57-F1
#
_cell.length_a   1.000
_cell.length_b   1.000
_cell.length_c   1.000
_cell.angle_alpha   90.00
_cell.angle_beta   90.00
_cell.angle_gamma   90.00
#
_symmetry.space_group_name_H-M   'P 1'
#
loop_
_entity.id
_entity.type
_entity.pdbx_description
1 polymer ?
#
loop_
_entity_poly.entity_id
_entity_poly.type
_entity_poly.pdbx_seq_one_letter_code
_entity_poly.pdbx_strand_id
1 'polypeptide(L)'
;MNVKRYFTSAVCAQISQQLNEYNTLTVSVELIPRVDGQNVYNGKVLVQLKEFEVALFLETLLMYRQEFELGYHGSNKDKLLVIRNQPTGLFIYMREGKAGKELNTVLKEDVRFDLLTLVADTVAKRDGVTIKDVLDLLRSLALRRHQLQNPK
;
A
#
# COMPACT_ATOMS: atom_id res chain seq x y z
N MET A 1 -0.89 -1.63 17.18
CA MET A 1 -0.94 -1.26 15.75
C MET A 1 0.46 -1.43 15.16
N ASN A 2 0.61 -2.22 14.10
CA ASN A 2 1.90 -2.47 13.47
C ASN A 2 2.25 -1.35 12.48
N VAL A 3 3.49 -0.87 12.54
CA VAL A 3 4.03 0.17 11.66
C VAL A 3 5.35 -0.30 11.08
N LYS A 4 5.53 -0.17 9.77
CA LYS A 4 6.77 -0.44 9.06
C LYS A 4 7.28 0.86 8.45
N ARG A 5 8.59 1.11 8.56
CA ARG A 5 9.24 2.32 8.04
C ARG A 5 10.42 1.94 7.17
N TYR A 6 10.49 2.57 6.01
CA TYR A 6 11.53 2.35 5.01
C TYR A 6 12.14 3.68 4.63
N PHE A 7 13.46 3.72 4.61
CA PHE A 7 14.22 4.95 4.63
C PHE A 7 15.09 5.05 3.39
N THR A 8 14.91 6.11 2.60
CA THR A 8 15.87 6.57 1.59
C THR A 8 16.49 7.89 2.04
N SER A 9 17.45 8.42 1.28
CA SER A 9 18.03 9.74 1.58
C SER A 9 16.99 10.87 1.55
N ALA A 10 15.97 10.75 0.70
CA ALA A 10 14.99 11.81 0.43
C ALA A 10 13.61 11.56 1.05
N VAL A 11 13.22 10.32 1.33
CA VAL A 11 11.86 9.97 1.79
C VAL A 11 11.88 8.85 2.83
N CYS A 12 11.02 8.96 3.84
CA CYS A 12 10.60 7.87 4.69
C CYS A 12 9.22 7.39 4.20
N ALA A 13 9.12 6.15 3.75
CA ALA A 13 7.84 5.49 3.53
C ALA A 13 7.40 4.80 4.83
N GLN A 14 6.26 5.18 5.36
CA GLN A 14 5.64 4.58 6.52
C GLN A 14 4.35 3.89 6.09
N ILE A 15 4.24 2.59 6.38
CA ILE A 15 3.05 1.78 6.09
C ILE A 15 2.57 1.18 7.40
N SER A 16 1.30 1.39 7.75
CA SER A 16 0.78 1.04 9.06
C SER A 16 -0.63 0.50 9.03
N GLN A 17 -0.93 -0.36 10.01
CA GLN A 17 -2.30 -0.78 10.32
C GLN A 17 -3.00 0.35 11.08
N GLN A 18 -4.17 0.78 10.60
CA GLN A 18 -4.91 1.89 11.18
C GLN A 18 -6.42 1.67 11.02
N LEU A 19 -7.20 2.03 12.03
CA LEU A 19 -8.65 2.09 11.92
C LEU A 19 -9.06 3.28 11.04
N ASN A 20 -10.02 3.09 10.14
CA ASN A 20 -10.66 4.18 9.41
C ASN A 20 -11.75 4.85 10.26
N GLU A 21 -12.43 5.85 9.68
CA GLU A 21 -13.52 6.58 10.35
C GLU A 21 -14.73 5.72 10.74
N TYR A 22 -14.84 4.51 10.18
CA TYR A 22 -15.89 3.54 10.45
C TYR A 22 -15.46 2.43 11.41
N ASN A 23 -14.32 2.59 12.10
CA ASN A 23 -13.70 1.56 12.94
C ASN A 23 -13.35 0.25 12.21
N THR A 24 -13.16 0.29 10.89
CA THR A 24 -12.63 -0.85 10.15
C THR A 24 -11.10 -0.78 10.11
N LEU A 25 -10.42 -1.89 10.41
CA LEU A 25 -8.97 -1.99 10.30
C LEU A 25 -8.53 -2.00 8.84
N THR A 26 -7.74 -0.99 8.44
CA THR A 26 -7.18 -0.85 7.09
C THR A 26 -5.69 -0.52 7.14
N VAL A 27 -5.12 -0.20 5.98
CA VAL A 27 -3.72 0.20 5.83
C VAL A 27 -3.64 1.68 5.50
N SER A 28 -2.72 2.38 6.15
CA SER A 28 -2.33 3.76 5.81
C SER A 28 -0.94 3.74 5.18
N VAL A 29 -0.78 4.53 4.12
CA VAL A 29 0.49 4.74 3.42
C VAL A 29 0.86 6.21 3.55
N GLU A 30 2.05 6.47 4.07
CA GLU A 30 2.60 7.79 4.28
C GLU A 30 3.96 7.89 3.59
N LEU A 31 4.16 8.92 2.77
CA LEU A 31 5.48 9.36 2.35
C LEU A 31 5.82 10.65 3.09
N ILE A 32 6.97 10.66 3.77
CA ILE A 32 7.45 11.77 4.58
C ILE A 32 8.78 12.24 3.99
N PRO A 33 8.94 13.50 3.57
CA PRO A 33 10.21 14.01 3.08
C PRO A 33 11.29 13.92 4.14
N ARG A 34 12.53 13.74 3.71
CA ARG A 34 13.72 13.74 4.56
C ARG A 34 14.71 14.80 4.13
N VAL A 35 15.19 15.56 5.11
CA VAL A 35 16.24 16.57 4.96
C VAL A 35 17.29 16.27 6.01
N ASP A 36 18.55 16.13 5.60
CA ASP A 36 19.69 15.80 6.48
C ASP A 36 19.42 14.57 7.37
N GLY A 37 18.78 13.55 6.78
CA GLY A 37 18.44 12.30 7.46
C GLY A 37 17.26 12.40 8.43
N GLN A 38 16.63 13.56 8.60
CA GLN A 38 15.50 13.76 9.50
C GLN A 38 14.16 13.83 8.76
N ASN A 39 13.09 13.33 9.40
CA ASN A 39 11.74 13.33 8.85
C ASN A 39 11.09 14.71 8.98
N VAL A 40 10.63 15.28 7.87
CA VAL A 40 9.90 16.56 7.82
C VAL A 40 8.39 16.28 7.77
N TYR A 41 7.78 16.01 8.93
CA TYR A 41 6.38 15.58 9.03
C TYR A 41 5.36 16.57 8.46
N ASN A 42 5.64 17.87 8.49
CA ASN A 42 4.76 18.88 7.89
C ASN A 42 4.66 18.75 6.36
N GLY A 43 5.67 18.13 5.73
CA GLY A 43 5.71 17.86 4.30
C GLY A 43 5.10 16.51 3.90
N LYS A 44 4.57 15.73 4.84
CA LYS A 44 4.09 14.37 4.54
C LYS A 44 2.85 14.36 3.64
N VAL A 45 2.72 13.30 2.85
CA VAL A 45 1.50 12.93 2.13
C VAL A 45 1.00 11.61 2.70
N LEU A 46 -0.28 11.56 3.10
CA LEU A 46 -0.93 10.40 3.72
C LEU A 46 -2.15 10.00 2.92
N VAL A 47 -2.26 8.71 2.60
CA VAL A 47 -3.45 8.08 2.04
C VAL A 47 -3.82 6.86 2.89
N GLN A 48 -5.02 6.89 3.47
CA GLN A 48 -5.61 5.74 4.11
C GLN A 48 -6.42 4.95 3.08
N LEU A 49 -6.14 3.66 2.96
CA LEU A 49 -6.80 2.75 2.04
C LEU A 49 -8.20 2.38 2.56
N LYS A 50 -9.14 2.26 1.62
CA LYS A 50 -10.44 1.59 1.82
C LYS A 50 -10.26 0.08 1.83
N GLU A 51 -11.27 -0.62 2.32
CA GLU A 51 -11.24 -2.07 2.52
C GLU A 51 -10.89 -2.88 1.26
N PHE A 52 -11.48 -2.52 0.11
CA PHE A 52 -11.19 -3.20 -1.16
C PHE A 52 -9.81 -2.83 -1.72
N GLU A 53 -9.31 -1.64 -1.41
CA GLU A 53 -8.01 -1.14 -1.87
C GLU A 53 -6.87 -1.87 -1.17
N VAL A 54 -7.08 -2.32 0.08
CA VAL A 54 -6.14 -3.21 0.79
C VAL A 54 -5.95 -4.52 0.03
N ALA A 55 -7.01 -5.09 -0.56
CA ALA A 55 -6.91 -6.30 -1.38
C ALA A 55 -6.14 -6.04 -2.69
N LEU A 56 -6.36 -4.90 -3.35
CA LEU A 56 -5.59 -4.50 -4.53
C LEU A 56 -4.10 -4.31 -4.21
N PHE A 57 -3.79 -3.77 -3.04
CA PHE A 57 -2.41 -3.66 -2.56
C PHE A 57 -1.80 -5.05 -2.35
N LEU A 58 -2.52 -5.99 -1.73
CA LEU A 58 -2.07 -7.38 -1.60
C LEU A 58 -1.81 -8.06 -2.94
N GLU A 59 -2.71 -7.92 -3.92
CA GLU A 59 -2.51 -8.44 -5.27
C GLU A 59 -1.23 -7.89 -5.92
N THR A 60 -0.95 -6.60 -5.68
CA THR A 60 0.25 -5.93 -6.20
C THR A 60 1.50 -6.49 -5.52
N LEU A 61 1.49 -6.68 -4.20
CA LEU A 61 2.61 -7.27 -3.47
C LEU A 61 2.89 -8.72 -3.90
N LEU A 62 1.84 -9.50 -4.19
CA LEU A 62 1.91 -10.88 -4.69
C LEU A 62 2.21 -11.00 -6.20
N MET A 63 2.45 -9.88 -6.89
CA MET A 63 2.72 -9.85 -8.34
C MET A 63 1.55 -10.36 -9.21
N TYR A 64 0.34 -10.50 -8.67
CA TYR A 64 -0.87 -10.77 -9.45
C TYR A 64 -1.39 -9.54 -10.21
N ARG A 65 -0.82 -8.38 -9.89
CA ARG A 65 -1.10 -7.08 -10.48
C ARG A 65 0.20 -6.29 -10.59
N GLN A 66 0.45 -5.68 -11.74
CA GLN A 66 1.67 -4.87 -11.95
C GLN A 66 1.60 -3.53 -11.20
N GLU A 67 0.41 -2.93 -11.16
CA GLU A 67 0.18 -1.61 -10.61
C GLU A 67 -1.22 -1.51 -10.00
N PHE A 68 -1.33 -0.78 -8.89
CA PHE A 68 -2.58 -0.18 -8.47
C PHE A 68 -2.43 1.34 -8.35
N GLU A 69 -3.44 2.06 -8.82
CA GLU A 69 -3.56 3.51 -8.76
C GLU A 69 -4.89 3.88 -8.10
N LEU A 70 -4.86 4.89 -7.22
CA LEU A 70 -6.02 5.46 -6.56
C LEU A 70 -6.00 6.98 -6.68
N GLY A 71 -7.01 7.53 -7.34
CA GLY A 71 -7.26 8.97 -7.39
C GLY A 71 -8.42 9.40 -6.48
N TYR A 72 -8.60 10.71 -6.32
CA TYR A 72 -9.71 11.30 -5.55
C TYR A 72 -9.78 10.84 -4.08
N HIS A 73 -8.61 10.63 -3.45
CA HIS A 73 -8.50 10.28 -2.03
C HIS A 73 -8.42 11.50 -1.11
N GLY A 74 -8.68 11.26 0.18
CA GLY A 74 -8.64 12.26 1.25
C GLY A 74 -9.89 13.14 1.31
N SER A 75 -10.05 13.90 2.40
CA SER A 75 -11.22 14.76 2.63
C SER A 75 -11.42 15.80 1.52
N ASN A 76 -10.34 16.22 0.87
CA ASN A 76 -10.33 17.17 -0.23
C ASN A 76 -10.44 16.53 -1.62
N LYS A 77 -10.47 15.19 -1.72
CA LYS A 77 -10.48 14.42 -2.97
C LYS A 77 -9.37 14.81 -3.96
N ASP A 78 -8.21 15.20 -3.44
CA ASP A 78 -7.09 15.73 -4.21
C ASP A 78 -5.83 14.86 -4.10
N LYS A 79 -5.93 13.71 -3.44
CA LYS A 79 -4.81 12.78 -3.28
C LYS A 79 -4.79 11.71 -4.35
N LEU A 80 -3.58 11.38 -4.79
CA LEU A 80 -3.25 10.30 -5.69
C LEU A 80 -2.22 9.39 -5.01
N LEU A 81 -2.42 8.08 -5.11
CA LEU A 81 -1.46 7.05 -4.73
C LEU A 81 -1.26 6.10 -5.90
N VAL A 82 -0.01 5.86 -6.28
CA VAL A 82 0.37 4.84 -7.26
C VAL A 82 1.36 3.92 -6.59
N ILE A 83 1.08 2.61 -6.64
CA ILE A 83 2.03 1.58 -6.23
C ILE A 83 2.23 0.63 -7.40
N ARG A 84 3.47 0.52 -7.85
CA ARG A 84 3.85 -0.22 -9.06
C ARG A 84 5.04 -1.13 -8.79
N ASN A 85 4.94 -2.37 -9.24
CA ASN A 85 6.06 -3.28 -9.26
C ASN A 85 7.11 -2.81 -10.29
N GLN A 86 8.38 -2.85 -9.91
CA GLN A 86 9.52 -2.58 -10.77
C GLN A 86 10.57 -3.69 -10.60
N PRO A 87 11.49 -3.88 -11.56
CA PRO A 87 12.56 -4.88 -11.43
C PRO A 87 13.43 -4.69 -10.18
N THR A 88 13.53 -3.46 -9.67
CA THR A 88 14.34 -3.07 -8.51
C THR A 88 13.57 -3.07 -7.19
N GLY A 89 12.25 -3.33 -7.22
CA GLY A 89 11.39 -3.41 -6.04
C GLY A 89 10.01 -2.81 -6.25
N LEU A 90 9.52 -2.04 -5.27
CA LEU A 90 8.17 -1.48 -5.26
C LEU A 90 8.24 0.06 -5.32
N PHE A 91 7.83 0.62 -6.45
CA PHE A 91 7.68 2.06 -6.60
C PHE A 91 6.40 2.53 -5.93
N ILE A 92 6.52 3.58 -5.12
CA ILE A 92 5.41 4.26 -4.47
C ILE A 92 5.48 5.73 -4.84
N TYR A 93 4.40 6.27 -5.37
CA TYR A 93 4.25 7.68 -5.69
C TYR A 93 2.97 8.21 -5.04
N MET A 94 3.07 9.41 -4.48
CA MET A 94 1.95 10.09 -3.86
C MET A 94 1.94 11.57 -4.22
N ARG A 95 0.74 12.10 -4.47
CA ARG A 95 0.53 13.52 -4.70
C ARG A 95 -0.64 14.02 -3.87
N GLU A 96 -0.55 15.25 -3.39
CA GLU A 96 -1.64 16.01 -2.77
C GLU A 96 -1.80 17.32 -3.53
N GLY A 97 -2.81 17.35 -4.41
CA GLY A 97 -2.97 18.38 -5.43
C GLY A 97 -3.12 19.80 -4.89
N LYS A 98 -3.96 20.02 -3.86
CA LYS A 98 -4.16 21.38 -3.31
C LYS A 98 -2.92 21.91 -2.61
N ALA A 99 -2.10 21.04 -2.04
CA ALA A 99 -0.86 21.41 -1.36
C ALA A 99 0.34 21.51 -2.31
N GLY A 100 0.17 21.13 -3.59
CA GLY A 100 1.27 21.05 -4.56
C GLY A 100 2.38 20.09 -4.14
N LYS A 101 2.07 19.09 -3.29
CA LYS A 101 3.07 18.15 -2.76
C LYS A 101 3.10 16.89 -3.60
N GLU A 102 4.31 16.46 -3.93
CA GLU A 102 4.57 15.22 -4.63
C GLU A 102 5.77 14.53 -3.99
N LEU A 103 5.62 13.24 -3.70
CA LEU A 103 6.68 12.41 -3.13
C LEU A 103 6.68 11.06 -3.81
N ASN A 104 7.88 10.50 -3.98
CA ASN A 104 8.03 9.16 -4.48
C ASN A 104 9.22 8.47 -3.82
N THR A 105 9.21 7.15 -3.88
CA THR A 105 10.33 6.30 -3.44
C THR A 105 10.25 4.94 -4.12
N VAL A 106 11.38 4.25 -4.18
CA VAL A 106 11.44 2.84 -4.56
C VAL A 106 11.87 2.07 -3.32
N LEU A 107 10.98 1.22 -2.83
CA LEU A 107 11.31 0.25 -1.79
C LEU A 107 12.02 -0.93 -2.43
N LYS A 108 13.11 -1.38 -1.83
CA LYS A 108 13.88 -2.53 -2.33
C LYS A 108 13.05 -3.82 -2.27
N GLU A 109 13.38 -4.76 -3.13
CA GLU A 109 12.64 -6.04 -3.24
C GLU A 109 12.62 -6.87 -1.94
N ASP A 110 13.68 -6.78 -1.13
CA ASP A 110 13.80 -7.48 0.16
C ASP A 110 12.70 -7.10 1.16
N VAL A 111 12.13 -5.89 1.07
CA VAL A 111 11.07 -5.44 1.99
C VAL A 111 9.67 -5.90 1.60
N ARG A 112 9.51 -6.52 0.42
CA ARG A 112 8.20 -6.94 -0.10
C ARG A 112 7.51 -7.94 0.82
N PHE A 113 8.24 -8.94 1.32
CA PHE A 113 7.68 -9.95 2.22
C PHE A 113 7.20 -9.32 3.54
N ASP A 114 7.97 -8.39 4.07
CA ASP A 114 7.63 -7.65 5.29
C ASP A 114 6.33 -6.83 5.13
N LEU A 115 6.16 -6.19 3.97
CA LEU A 115 4.91 -5.50 3.61
C LEU A 115 3.76 -6.48 3.41
N LEU A 116 3.99 -7.57 2.69
CA LEU A 116 2.99 -8.59 2.43
C LEU A 116 2.40 -9.12 3.74
N THR A 117 3.26 -9.46 4.71
CA THR A 117 2.82 -9.91 6.04
C THR A 117 2.01 -8.85 6.76
N LEU A 118 2.43 -7.58 6.76
CA LEU A 118 1.68 -6.51 7.43
C LEU A 118 0.29 -6.32 6.83
N VAL A 119 0.20 -6.28 5.50
CA VAL A 119 -1.08 -6.04 4.80
C VAL A 119 -1.98 -7.27 4.94
N ALA A 120 -1.45 -8.50 4.85
CA ALA A 120 -2.23 -9.71 5.03
C ALA A 120 -2.73 -9.88 6.47
N ASP A 121 -1.89 -9.55 7.46
CA ASP A 121 -2.27 -9.50 8.88
C ASP A 121 -3.38 -8.47 9.14
N THR A 122 -3.41 -7.37 8.36
CA THR A 122 -4.49 -6.37 8.45
C THR A 122 -5.84 -6.98 8.05
N VAL A 123 -5.87 -7.68 6.91
CA VAL A 123 -7.08 -8.36 6.42
C VAL A 123 -7.49 -9.48 7.37
N ALA A 124 -6.53 -10.30 7.81
CA ALA A 124 -6.77 -11.39 8.75
C ALA A 124 -7.44 -10.92 10.04
N LYS A 125 -6.90 -9.86 10.65
CA LYS A 125 -7.47 -9.27 11.87
C LYS A 125 -8.82 -8.59 11.65
N ARG A 126 -9.01 -7.91 10.52
CA ARG A 126 -10.28 -7.26 10.16
C ARG A 126 -11.40 -8.30 10.01
N ASP A 127 -11.11 -9.40 9.32
CA ASP A 127 -12.11 -10.39 8.91
C ASP A 127 -12.22 -11.58 9.88
N GLY A 128 -11.38 -11.63 10.92
CA GLY A 128 -11.39 -12.70 11.92
C GLY A 128 -10.89 -14.05 11.40
N VAL A 129 -9.95 -14.03 10.44
CA VAL A 129 -9.38 -15.21 9.79
C VAL A 129 -7.87 -15.29 9.97
N THR A 130 -7.23 -16.37 9.56
CA THR A 130 -5.76 -16.45 9.59
C THR A 130 -5.12 -15.79 8.37
N ILE A 131 -3.84 -15.39 8.49
CA ILE A 131 -3.07 -14.90 7.33
C ILE A 131 -3.03 -15.94 6.21
N LYS A 132 -2.96 -17.23 6.57
CA LYS A 132 -2.98 -18.32 5.59
C LYS A 132 -4.27 -18.31 4.77
N ASP A 133 -5.42 -18.14 5.41
CA ASP A 133 -6.72 -18.08 4.73
C ASP A 133 -6.77 -16.92 3.74
N VAL A 134 -6.22 -15.74 4.11
CA VAL A 134 -6.12 -14.57 3.23
C VAL A 134 -5.29 -14.89 1.98
N LEU A 135 -4.11 -15.50 2.17
CA LEU A 135 -3.21 -15.83 1.06
C LEU A 135 -3.78 -16.93 0.15
N ASP A 136 -4.45 -17.94 0.73
CA ASP A 136 -5.08 -19.03 -0.03
C ASP A 136 -6.28 -18.52 -0.85
N LEU A 137 -7.09 -17.63 -0.29
CA LEU A 137 -8.19 -16.99 -1.02
C LEU A 137 -7.67 -16.15 -2.19
N LEU A 138 -6.64 -15.32 -1.96
CA LEU A 138 -6.04 -14.49 -3.01
C LEU A 138 -5.45 -15.34 -4.14
N ARG A 139 -4.74 -16.43 -3.81
CA ARG A 139 -4.22 -17.37 -4.81
C ARG A 139 -5.35 -17.98 -5.63
N SER A 140 -6.44 -18.38 -4.98
CA SER A 140 -7.61 -18.98 -5.65
C SER A 140 -8.29 -18.00 -6.60
N LEU A 141 -8.47 -16.75 -6.18
CA LEU A 141 -9.05 -15.68 -7.00
C LEU A 141 -8.14 -15.32 -8.19
N ALA A 142 -6.83 -15.28 -8.00
CA ALA A 142 -5.87 -15.03 -9.07
C ALA A 142 -5.90 -16.13 -10.14
N LEU A 143 -5.92 -17.40 -9.72
CA LEU A 143 -6.07 -18.53 -10.64
C LEU A 143 -7.38 -18.46 -11.43
N ARG A 144 -8.49 -18.13 -10.77
CA ARG A 144 -9.79 -17.96 -11.43
C ARG A 144 -9.76 -16.83 -12.46
N ARG A 145 -9.14 -15.69 -12.13
CA ARG A 145 -8.97 -14.56 -13.06
C ARG A 145 -8.18 -14.97 -14.31
N HIS A 146 -7.08 -15.70 -14.12
CA HIS A 146 -6.28 -16.20 -15.24
C HIS A 146 -7.07 -17.14 -16.17
N GLN A 147 -7.88 -18.03 -15.60
CA GLN A 147 -8.77 -18.93 -16.36
C GLN A 147 -9.83 -18.17 -17.17
N LEU A 148 -10.39 -17.09 -16.62
CA LEU A 148 -11.38 -16.28 -17.31
C LEU A 148 -10.78 -15.44 -18.45
N GLN A 149 -9.53 -15.00 -18.29
CA GLN A 149 -8.81 -14.24 -19.31
C GLN A 149 -8.24 -15.11 -20.42
N ASN A 150 -8.02 -16.40 -20.15
CA ASN A 150 -7.53 -17.39 -21.10
C ASN A 150 -8.48 -18.60 -21.13
N PRO A 151 -9.73 -18.42 -21.61
CA PRO A 151 -10.66 -19.54 -21.74
C PRO A 151 -10.09 -20.56 -22.73
N LYS A 152 -10.13 -21.84 -22.35
CA LYS A 152 -9.77 -22.95 -23.23
C LYS A 152 -10.70 -23.03 -24.43
#